data_AF-A0A2D0JXA2-F1
#
_entry.id   AF-A0A2D0JXA2-F1
#
_cell.length_a   1.000
_cell.length_b   1.000
_cell.length_c   1.000
_cell.angle_alpha   90.00
_cell.angle_beta   90.00
_cell.angle_gamma   90.00
#
_symmetry.space_group_name_H-M   'P 1'
#
loop_
_entity.id
_entity.type
_entity.pdbx_description
1 polymer ?
#
loop_
_entity_poly.entity_id
_entity_poly.type
_entity_poly.pdbx_seq_one_letter_code
_entity_poly.pdbx_strand_id
1 'polypeptide(L)'
;MNKILIIVIFGLLLSACKPTEKDFINIGESLVRNNLNDPDSAKFDSFYHSSDEIFTPIDRPSGELDGYVCGRVNAKNAYGGYTGKKPYYVHIETKNGKLKKHGPVIIVSDGDQENLFNFKLICPSGIKSKAT
;
A
#
# COMPACT_ATOMS: atom_id res chain seq x y z
N MET A 1 -13.31 44.88 30.23
CA MET A 1 -13.75 43.88 29.21
C MET A 1 -12.69 43.88 28.11
N ASN A 2 -11.87 42.83 27.97
CA ASN A 2 -10.92 42.60 26.85
C ASN A 2 -10.07 41.33 27.08
N LYS A 3 -10.69 40.18 27.39
CA LYS A 3 -9.97 38.91 27.59
C LYS A 3 -10.59 37.69 26.88
N ILE A 4 -11.57 37.90 26.01
CA ILE A 4 -12.27 36.81 25.29
C ILE A 4 -11.79 36.66 23.83
N LEU A 5 -10.91 37.55 23.35
CA LEU A 5 -10.47 37.56 21.95
C LEU A 5 -9.26 36.65 21.64
N ILE A 6 -8.77 35.83 22.58
CA ILE A 6 -7.53 35.04 22.38
C ILE A 6 -7.80 33.54 22.17
N ILE A 7 -9.02 33.04 22.47
CA ILE A 7 -9.28 31.59 22.48
C ILE A 7 -9.74 31.03 21.11
N VAL A 8 -10.17 31.88 20.17
CA VAL A 8 -10.79 31.41 18.90
C VAL A 8 -9.77 31.11 17.79
N ILE A 9 -8.54 31.61 17.87
CA ILE A 9 -7.55 31.48 16.78
C ILE A 9 -6.78 30.15 16.80
N PHE A 10 -6.82 29.38 17.88
CA PHE A 10 -6.11 28.09 17.96
C PHE A 10 -6.93 26.88 17.45
N GLY A 11 -8.20 27.09 17.08
CA GLY A 11 -9.12 26.02 16.66
C GLY A 11 -9.13 25.70 15.16
N LEU A 12 -8.34 26.40 14.34
CA LEU A 12 -8.40 26.31 12.86
C LEU A 12 -7.19 25.63 12.22
N LEU A 13 -6.42 24.86 12.99
CA LEU A 13 -5.47 23.89 12.46
C LEU A 13 -6.08 22.48 12.51
N LEU A 14 -7.31 22.32 12.00
CA LEU A 14 -7.70 21.03 11.44
C LEU A 14 -6.88 20.88 10.16
N SER A 15 -5.62 20.47 10.32
CA SER A 15 -4.80 20.01 9.21
C SER A 15 -5.62 18.96 8.47
N ALA A 16 -6.07 19.28 7.25
CA ALA A 16 -6.50 18.28 6.31
C ALA A 16 -5.30 17.35 6.10
N CYS A 17 -5.22 16.27 6.88
CA CYS A 17 -4.24 15.22 6.69
C CYS A 17 -4.49 14.63 5.31
N LYS A 18 -3.71 15.08 4.32
CA LYS A 18 -3.61 14.36 3.06
C LYS A 18 -3.08 12.96 3.41
N PRO A 19 -3.69 11.89 2.89
CA PRO A 19 -3.21 10.54 3.12
C PRO A 19 -1.76 10.44 2.70
N THR A 20 -0.92 9.91 3.58
CA THR A 20 0.51 9.75 3.28
C THR A 20 0.72 8.45 2.51
N GLU A 21 1.79 8.37 1.71
CA GLU A 21 2.22 7.13 1.06
C GLU A 21 2.28 5.95 2.04
N LYS A 22 2.71 6.22 3.28
CA LYS A 22 2.76 5.24 4.36
C LYS A 22 1.39 4.67 4.72
N ASP A 23 0.32 5.45 4.63
CA ASP A 23 -1.03 4.96 4.89
C ASP A 23 -1.46 3.95 3.81
N PHE A 24 -1.10 4.18 2.54
CA PHE A 24 -1.34 3.21 1.47
C PHE A 24 -0.60 1.91 1.73
N ILE A 25 0.70 2.01 2.02
CA ILE A 25 1.53 0.84 2.30
C ILE A 25 0.93 0.04 3.46
N ASN A 26 0.54 0.69 4.56
CA ASN A 26 -0.06 0.02 5.71
C ASN A 26 -1.37 -0.70 5.35
N ILE A 27 -2.24 -0.08 4.55
CA ILE A 27 -3.48 -0.70 4.07
C ILE A 27 -3.15 -1.94 3.21
N GLY A 28 -2.23 -1.80 2.25
CA GLY A 28 -1.83 -2.90 1.37
C GLY A 28 -1.19 -4.06 2.12
N GLU A 29 -0.26 -3.78 3.03
CA GLU A 29 0.33 -4.80 3.90
C GLU A 29 -0.73 -5.48 4.77
N SER A 30 -1.72 -4.74 5.29
CA SER A 30 -2.82 -5.32 6.06
C SER A 30 -3.66 -6.28 5.21
N LEU A 31 -3.97 -5.92 3.96
CA LEU A 31 -4.71 -6.79 3.05
C LEU A 31 -3.93 -8.06 2.74
N VAL A 32 -2.63 -7.95 2.48
CA VAL A 32 -1.75 -9.10 2.20
C VAL A 32 -1.60 -9.97 3.43
N ARG A 33 -1.38 -9.36 4.60
CA ARG A 33 -1.25 -10.05 5.89
C ARG A 33 -2.42 -10.98 6.17
N ASN A 34 -3.64 -10.52 5.89
CA ASN A 34 -4.87 -11.30 6.09
C ASN A 34 -5.03 -12.49 5.13
N ASN A 35 -4.19 -12.58 4.08
CA ASN A 35 -4.20 -13.68 3.11
C ASN A 35 -3.06 -14.70 3.34
N LEU A 36 -2.32 -14.58 4.45
CA LEU A 36 -1.21 -15.48 4.79
C LEU A 36 -1.66 -16.55 5.80
N ASN A 37 -0.96 -17.69 5.81
CA ASN A 37 -1.19 -18.76 6.80
C ASN A 37 -0.87 -18.31 8.24
N ASP A 38 0.17 -17.50 8.40
CA ASP A 38 0.58 -16.89 9.68
C ASP A 38 0.71 -15.37 9.48
N PRO A 39 -0.38 -14.61 9.69
CA PRO A 39 -0.42 -13.16 9.53
C PRO A 39 0.63 -12.42 10.38
N ASP A 40 0.85 -12.86 11.62
CA ASP A 40 1.72 -12.16 12.58
C ASP A 40 3.21 -12.35 12.27
N SER A 41 3.56 -13.42 11.55
CA SER A 41 4.92 -13.65 11.07
C SER A 41 5.34 -12.79 9.87
N ALA A 42 4.41 -12.07 9.26
CA ALA A 42 4.62 -11.42 7.98
C ALA A 42 5.68 -10.31 8.05
N LYS A 43 6.68 -10.41 7.17
CA LYS A 43 7.75 -9.42 7.00
C LYS A 43 7.69 -8.85 5.60
N PHE A 44 7.52 -7.54 5.54
CA PHE A 44 7.27 -6.82 4.31
C PHE A 44 8.47 -5.95 3.89
N ASP A 45 8.59 -5.77 2.58
CA ASP A 45 9.47 -4.82 1.90
C ASP A 45 8.61 -4.18 0.80
N SER A 46 7.88 -3.14 1.19
CA SER A 46 6.74 -2.59 0.47
C SER A 46 7.04 -1.19 -0.04
N PHE A 47 6.46 -0.87 -1.19
CA PHE A 47 6.42 0.47 -1.73
C PHE A 47 5.07 0.72 -2.41
N TYR A 48 4.69 1.98 -2.49
CA TYR A 48 3.50 2.40 -3.22
C TYR A 48 3.91 2.86 -4.62
N HIS A 49 3.04 2.60 -5.60
CA HIS A 49 3.18 3.12 -6.95
C HIS A 49 1.82 3.66 -7.38
N SER A 50 1.77 4.95 -7.72
CA SER A 50 0.51 5.60 -8.09
C SER A 50 0.01 5.10 -9.45
N SER A 51 -1.30 4.94 -9.60
CA SER A 51 -1.90 4.59 -10.89
C SER A 51 -1.65 5.66 -11.95
N ASP A 52 -1.39 6.91 -11.56
CA ASP A 52 -1.07 8.00 -12.49
C ASP A 52 0.34 7.88 -13.10
N GLU A 53 1.21 7.07 -12.47
CA GLU A 53 2.54 6.74 -13.02
C GLU A 53 2.47 5.55 -14.00
N ILE A 54 1.46 4.69 -13.86
CA ILE A 54 1.29 3.47 -14.66
C ILE A 54 0.38 3.73 -15.87
N PHE A 55 -0.69 4.49 -15.67
CA PHE A 55 -1.73 4.77 -16.65
C PHE A 55 -1.90 6.28 -16.85
N THR A 56 -2.55 6.67 -17.94
CA THR A 56 -2.94 8.07 -18.17
C THR A 56 -3.72 8.60 -16.96
N PRO A 57 -3.31 9.74 -16.35
CA PRO A 57 -3.98 10.30 -15.20
C PRO A 57 -5.47 10.52 -15.47
N ILE A 58 -6.30 10.15 -14.49
CA ILE A 58 -7.75 10.37 -14.53
C ILE A 58 -8.09 11.44 -13.50
N ASP A 59 -8.95 12.39 -13.85
CA ASP A 59 -9.45 13.38 -12.90
C ASP A 59 -10.24 12.68 -11.79
N ARG A 60 -9.72 12.72 -10.55
CA ARG A 60 -10.37 12.13 -9.38
C ARG A 60 -10.95 13.21 -8.47
N PRO A 61 -12.08 12.94 -7.80
CA PRO A 61 -12.58 13.83 -6.75
C PRO A 61 -11.52 14.08 -5.68
N SER A 62 -11.48 15.30 -5.13
CA SER A 62 -10.54 15.65 -4.06
C SER A 62 -10.57 14.63 -2.91
N GLY A 63 -9.40 14.12 -2.55
CA GLY A 63 -9.23 13.14 -1.48
C GLY A 63 -9.39 11.68 -1.92
N GLU A 64 -9.70 11.41 -3.19
CA GLU A 64 -9.60 10.07 -3.77
C GLU A 64 -8.21 9.84 -4.38
N LEU A 65 -7.65 8.67 -4.09
CA LEU A 65 -6.31 8.26 -4.52
C LEU A 65 -6.35 6.76 -4.85
N ASP A 66 -5.55 6.38 -5.84
CA ASP A 66 -5.59 5.08 -6.48
C ASP A 66 -4.15 4.69 -6.87
N GLY A 67 -3.79 3.43 -6.60
CA GLY A 67 -2.49 2.90 -6.97
C GLY A 67 -2.31 1.46 -6.55
N TYR A 68 -1.09 0.97 -6.69
CA TYR A 68 -0.69 -0.36 -6.30
C TYR A 68 0.25 -0.29 -5.10
N VAL A 69 0.01 -1.15 -4.11
CA VAL A 69 1.02 -1.47 -3.11
C VAL A 69 1.72 -2.73 -3.59
N CYS A 70 3.00 -2.58 -3.86
CA CYS A 70 3.88 -3.60 -4.38
C CYS A 70 4.92 -3.96 -3.32
N GLY A 71 5.44 -5.18 -3.36
CA GLY A 71 6.56 -5.50 -2.49
C GLY A 71 6.96 -6.96 -2.51
N ARG A 72 7.74 -7.33 -1.49
CA ARG A 72 8.03 -8.72 -1.16
C ARG A 72 7.56 -9.03 0.25
N VAL A 73 6.89 -10.17 0.41
CA VAL A 73 6.43 -10.68 1.70
C VAL A 73 7.10 -12.01 2.00
N ASN A 74 7.55 -12.20 3.23
CA ASN A 74 7.97 -13.50 3.75
C ASN A 74 7.16 -13.80 5.00
N ALA A 75 6.58 -14.99 5.06
CA ALA A 75 5.76 -15.44 6.18
C ALA A 75 5.91 -16.94 6.40
N LYS A 76 5.53 -17.39 7.59
CA LYS A 76 5.51 -18.80 7.94
C LYS A 76 4.35 -19.51 7.25
N ASN A 77 4.57 -20.77 6.90
CA ASN A 77 3.50 -21.68 6.49
C ASN A 77 2.78 -22.28 7.71
N ALA A 78 1.79 -23.14 7.45
CA ALA A 78 1.04 -23.86 8.50
C ALA A 78 1.92 -24.76 9.39
N TYR A 79 3.15 -25.07 8.98
CA TYR A 79 4.13 -25.85 9.75
C TYR A 79 5.11 -24.97 10.56
N GLY A 80 4.92 -23.64 10.55
CA GLY A 80 5.72 -22.69 11.32
C GLY A 80 7.05 -22.27 10.69
N GLY A 81 7.36 -22.74 9.47
CA GLY A 81 8.58 -22.41 8.74
C GLY A 81 8.39 -21.30 7.71
N TYR A 82 9.36 -20.37 7.60
CA TYR A 82 9.36 -19.35 6.54
C TYR A 82 9.54 -19.98 5.16
N THR A 83 8.75 -19.52 4.19
CA THR A 83 8.75 -20.08 2.82
C THR A 83 9.57 -19.28 1.80
N GLY A 84 10.22 -18.20 2.25
CA GLY A 84 10.99 -17.31 1.39
C GLY A 84 10.22 -16.05 0.99
N LYS A 85 10.96 -15.02 0.55
CA LYS A 85 10.38 -13.75 0.11
C LYS A 85 9.69 -13.92 -1.24
N LYS A 86 8.37 -13.79 -1.27
CA LYS A 86 7.54 -13.83 -2.49
C LYS A 86 7.11 -12.42 -2.91
N PRO A 87 7.18 -12.08 -4.22
CA PRO A 87 6.60 -10.84 -4.73
C PRO A 87 5.10 -10.78 -4.45
N TYR A 88 4.58 -9.60 -4.22
CA TYR A 88 3.14 -9.38 -4.14
C TYR A 88 2.77 -8.01 -4.68
N TYR A 89 1.51 -7.87 -5.09
CA TYR A 89 0.91 -6.58 -5.42
C TYR A 89 -0.59 -6.60 -5.15
N VAL A 90 -1.14 -5.42 -4.82
CA VAL A 90 -2.57 -5.21 -4.62
C VAL A 90 -2.94 -3.81 -5.07
N HIS A 91 -4.00 -3.70 -5.88
CA HIS A 91 -4.59 -2.43 -6.26
C HIS A 91 -5.46 -1.89 -5.13
N ILE A 92 -5.34 -0.61 -4.81
CA ILE A 92 -6.05 0.03 -3.69
C ILE A 92 -6.62 1.37 -4.16
N GLU A 93 -7.90 1.57 -3.89
CA GLU A 93 -8.58 2.86 -3.95
C GLU A 93 -8.86 3.35 -2.53
N THR A 94 -8.52 4.59 -2.25
CA THR A 94 -8.82 5.23 -0.97
C THR A 94 -9.65 6.49 -1.17
N LYS A 95 -10.37 6.87 -0.13
CA LYS A 95 -11.06 8.15 -0.01
C LYS A 95 -10.77 8.73 1.36
N ASN A 96 -10.18 9.93 1.40
CA ASN A 96 -9.75 10.60 2.62
C ASN A 96 -8.87 9.69 3.50
N GLY A 97 -7.98 8.90 2.86
CA GLY A 97 -7.01 8.03 3.52
C GLY A 97 -7.58 6.74 4.10
N LYS A 98 -8.85 6.45 3.85
CA LYS A 98 -9.48 5.19 4.22
C LYS A 98 -9.67 4.32 2.98
N LEU A 99 -9.49 3.01 3.15
CA LEU A 99 -9.77 2.02 2.13
C LEU A 99 -11.23 2.16 1.65
N LYS A 100 -11.40 2.42 0.36
CA LYS A 100 -12.70 2.46 -0.33
C LYS A 100 -12.95 1.12 -1.02
N LYS A 101 -11.96 0.63 -1.75
CA LYS A 101 -12.00 -0.61 -2.52
C LYS A 101 -10.58 -1.15 -2.71
N HIS A 102 -10.44 -2.46 -2.89
CA HIS A 102 -9.19 -3.05 -3.35
C HIS A 102 -9.45 -4.09 -4.45
N GLY A 103 -8.45 -4.30 -5.30
CA GLY A 103 -8.37 -5.41 -6.23
C GLY A 103 -7.97 -6.72 -5.54
N PRO A 104 -7.77 -7.81 -6.30
CA PRO A 104 -7.31 -9.07 -5.72
C PRO A 104 -5.92 -8.90 -5.08
N VAL A 105 -5.72 -9.60 -3.97
CA VAL A 105 -4.40 -9.72 -3.33
C VAL A 105 -3.63 -10.81 -4.05
N ILE A 106 -2.54 -10.44 -4.73
CA ILE A 106 -1.73 -11.40 -5.49
C ILE A 106 -0.40 -11.61 -4.76
N ILE A 107 -0.16 -12.82 -4.26
CA ILE A 107 1.14 -13.27 -3.76
C ILE A 107 1.70 -14.27 -4.78
N VAL A 108 2.74 -13.86 -5.50
CA VAL A 108 3.29 -14.61 -6.63
C VAL A 108 3.91 -15.91 -6.12
N SER A 109 3.36 -17.03 -6.57
CA SER A 109 3.87 -18.36 -6.22
C SER A 109 5.03 -18.77 -7.14
N ASP A 110 5.81 -19.75 -6.69
CA ASP A 110 6.91 -20.29 -7.49
C ASP A 110 6.35 -20.94 -8.76
N GLY A 111 6.87 -20.54 -9.92
CA GLY A 111 6.39 -21.01 -11.23
C GLY A 111 5.26 -20.18 -11.85
N ASP A 112 4.68 -19.21 -11.12
CA ASP A 112 3.64 -18.31 -11.62
C ASP A 112 4.24 -17.19 -12.50
N GLN A 113 4.59 -17.55 -13.73
CA GLN A 113 5.23 -16.63 -14.67
C GLN A 113 4.33 -15.46 -15.06
N GLU A 114 3.01 -15.68 -15.10
CA GLU A 114 2.04 -14.64 -15.45
C GLU A 114 2.01 -13.54 -14.38
N ASN A 115 1.77 -13.89 -13.12
CA ASN A 115 1.74 -12.89 -12.06
C ASN A 115 3.12 -12.30 -11.76
N LEU A 116 4.20 -13.05 -12.03
CA LEU A 116 5.55 -12.49 -11.99
C LEU A 116 5.77 -11.43 -13.09
N PHE A 117 5.26 -11.66 -14.30
CA PHE A 117 5.32 -10.69 -15.39
C PHE A 117 4.46 -9.45 -15.07
N ASN A 118 3.23 -9.66 -14.60
CA ASN A 118 2.35 -8.57 -14.17
C ASN A 118 2.98 -7.74 -13.04
N PHE A 119 3.58 -8.39 -12.03
CA PHE A 119 4.32 -7.70 -10.99
C PHE A 119 5.44 -6.83 -11.59
N LYS A 120 6.22 -7.32 -12.55
CA LYS A 120 7.31 -6.53 -13.17
C LYS A 120 6.79 -5.34 -13.96
N LEU A 121 5.63 -5.47 -14.62
CA LEU A 121 5.01 -4.39 -15.38
C LEU A 121 4.42 -3.32 -14.45
N ILE A 122 3.70 -3.73 -13.42
CA ILE A 122 2.96 -2.86 -12.51
C ILE A 122 3.88 -2.24 -11.45
N CYS A 123 4.94 -2.93 -11.06
CA CYS A 123 5.81 -2.55 -9.94
C CYS A 123 7.28 -2.30 -10.38
N PRO A 124 7.53 -1.38 -11.33
CA PRO A 124 8.86 -1.21 -11.94
C PRO A 124 9.94 -0.73 -10.95
N SER A 125 9.54 0.00 -9.89
CA SER A 125 10.45 0.54 -8.87
C SER A 125 11.11 -0.54 -7.99
N GLY A 126 10.50 -1.72 -7.87
CA GLY A 126 11.00 -2.84 -7.06
C GLY A 126 12.26 -3.53 -7.62
N ILE A 127 12.69 -3.17 -8.83
CA ILE A 127 13.91 -3.70 -9.47
C ILE A 127 15.17 -2.96 -8.99
N LYS A 128 15.03 -1.74 -8.42
CA LYS A 128 16.19 -0.89 -8.07
C LYS A 128 16.93 -1.29 -6.79
N SER A 129 16.46 -2.27 -5.99
CA SER A 129 17.10 -2.60 -4.68
C SER A 129 18.10 -3.77 -4.67
N LYS A 130 18.54 -4.28 -5.83
CA LYS A 130 19.65 -5.25 -5.90
C LYS A 130 20.60 -4.99 -7.07
N ALA A 131 21.30 -3.85 -6.99
CA ALA A 131 22.55 -3.63 -7.70
C ALA A 131 23.53 -2.89 -6.77
N THR A 132 23.98 -3.60 -5.73
CA THR A 132 25.18 -3.30 -4.93
C THR A 132 25.67 -4.59 -4.30
#